data_AF-A0A164ZUN1-F1
#
_entry.id   AF-A0A164ZUN1-F1
#
_cell.length_a   1.000
_cell.length_b   1.000
_cell.length_c   1.000
_cell.angle_alpha   90.00
_cell.angle_beta   90.00
_cell.angle_gamma   90.00
#
_symmetry.space_group_name_H-M   'P 1'
#
loop_
_entity.id
_entity.type
_entity.pdbx_description
1 polymer ?
#
loop_
_entity_poly.entity_id
_entity_poly.type
_entity_poly.pdbx_seq_one_letter_code
_entity_poly.pdbx_strand_id
1 'polypeptide(L)'
;MSLQSYKVYKVQYRLGFQDPAFVETRYHTVVFVETDADGGGWTHEVTGDIVSTSGMVYQSNHGSAPDKSETYHQKLFLGWIAATEHLTALDNLLRSLPPPPRQRWFNPKTMIYEQCRPDGTLYGPNETRPPYRKCTEWTEQQAIPAMLECGLLRTETNPK
;
A
#
# COMPACT_ATOMS: atom_id res chain seq x y z
N MET A 1 -2.24 21.70 -26.37
CA MET A 1 -2.04 20.24 -26.23
C MET A 1 -2.57 19.88 -24.86
N SER A 2 -3.69 19.15 -24.76
CA SER A 2 -4.20 18.68 -23.48
C SER A 2 -3.16 17.76 -22.85
N LEU A 3 -2.73 18.03 -21.63
CA LEU A 3 -1.86 17.13 -20.90
C LEU A 3 -2.68 15.88 -20.57
N GLN A 4 -2.39 14.77 -21.24
CA GLN A 4 -3.03 13.50 -20.94
C GLN A 4 -2.79 13.17 -19.48
N SER A 5 -3.86 12.82 -18.77
CA SER A 5 -3.84 12.51 -17.34
C SER A 5 -4.54 11.19 -17.09
N TYR A 6 -4.06 10.44 -16.11
CA TYR A 6 -4.62 9.16 -15.69
C TYR A 6 -5.34 9.30 -14.36
N LYS A 7 -6.42 8.53 -14.21
CA LYS A 7 -7.15 8.48 -12.95
C LYS A 7 -6.38 7.63 -11.94
N VAL A 8 -6.29 8.13 -10.72
CA VAL A 8 -5.67 7.43 -9.61
C VAL A 8 -6.76 7.03 -8.62
N TYR A 9 -6.69 5.79 -8.15
CA TYR A 9 -7.63 5.22 -7.20
C TYR A 9 -6.90 4.58 -6.02
N LYS A 10 -7.54 4.62 -4.86
CA LYS A 10 -7.27 3.68 -3.77
C LYS A 10 -8.12 2.45 -4.04
N VAL A 11 -7.52 1.28 -4.09
CA VAL A 11 -8.25 0.02 -4.28
C VAL A 11 -8.07 -0.85 -3.06
N GLN A 12 -9.14 -1.51 -2.64
CA GLN A 12 -9.14 -2.47 -1.54
C GLN A 12 -9.54 -3.85 -2.05
N TYR A 13 -8.76 -4.85 -1.64
CA TYR A 13 -9.02 -6.26 -1.89
C TYR A 13 -9.23 -7.00 -0.57
N ARG A 14 -10.18 -7.93 -0.54
CA ARG A 14 -10.40 -8.87 0.55
C ARG A 14 -9.15 -9.72 0.74
N LEU A 15 -8.74 -9.88 1.99
CA LEU A 15 -7.68 -10.83 2.35
C LEU A 15 -8.24 -12.25 2.37
N GLY A 16 -7.47 -13.21 1.87
CA GLY A 16 -7.82 -14.63 1.99
C GLY A 16 -7.85 -15.12 3.44
N PHE A 17 -7.02 -14.52 4.31
CA PHE A 17 -7.02 -14.76 5.76
C PHE A 17 -6.84 -13.45 6.53
N GLN A 18 -7.71 -13.21 7.51
CA GLN A 18 -7.60 -12.06 8.41
C GLN A 18 -6.55 -12.35 9.48
N ASP A 19 -5.72 -11.37 9.81
CA ASP A 19 -4.73 -11.54 10.88
C ASP A 19 -5.46 -11.56 12.24
N PRO A 20 -5.35 -12.64 13.03
CA PRO A 20 -6.03 -12.75 14.32
C PRO A 20 -5.64 -11.67 15.35
N ALA A 21 -4.55 -10.95 15.11
CA ALA A 21 -4.14 -9.82 15.96
C ALA A 21 -5.02 -8.57 15.76
N PHE A 22 -5.89 -8.53 14.76
CA PHE A 22 -6.79 -7.43 14.48
C PHE A 22 -8.24 -7.91 14.67
N VAL A 23 -9.06 -7.07 15.31
CA VAL A 23 -10.48 -7.36 15.54
C VAL A 23 -11.34 -6.88 14.38
N GLU A 24 -10.88 -5.86 13.67
CA GLU A 24 -11.53 -5.30 12.50
C GLU A 24 -11.23 -6.10 11.22
N THR A 25 -12.15 -6.07 10.27
CA THR A 25 -11.86 -6.58 8.92
C THR A 25 -10.85 -5.69 8.23
N ARG A 26 -9.76 -6.30 7.78
CA ARG A 26 -8.66 -5.65 7.08
C ARG A 26 -8.70 -5.99 5.59
N TYR A 27 -8.21 -5.05 4.79
CA TYR A 27 -8.07 -5.19 3.34
C TYR A 27 -6.61 -5.06 2.94
N HIS A 28 -6.27 -5.67 1.81
CA HIS A 28 -5.08 -5.30 1.08
C HIS A 28 -5.38 -4.03 0.30
N THR A 29 -4.72 -2.93 0.66
CA THR A 29 -4.99 -1.61 0.09
C THR A 29 -3.82 -1.20 -0.79
N VAL A 30 -4.11 -0.70 -1.98
CA VAL A 30 -3.11 -0.34 -3.01
C VAL A 30 -3.44 1.00 -3.66
N VAL A 31 -2.45 1.59 -4.33
CA VAL A 31 -2.65 2.70 -5.28
C VAL A 31 -2.76 2.10 -6.68
N PHE A 32 -3.79 2.49 -7.44
CA PHE A 32 -4.01 2.04 -8.81
C PHE A 32 -4.10 3.23 -9.75
N VAL A 33 -3.38 3.18 -10.87
CA VAL A 33 -3.42 4.18 -11.94
C VAL A 33 -4.04 3.54 -13.17
N GLU A 34 -5.22 4.01 -13.56
CA GLU A 34 -5.99 3.52 -14.71
C GLU A 34 -5.41 4.13 -16.00
N THR A 35 -4.60 3.36 -16.71
CA THR A 35 -3.85 3.81 -17.91
C THR A 35 -4.43 3.29 -19.21
N ASP A 36 -5.17 2.19 -19.16
CA ASP A 36 -5.60 1.44 -20.34
C ASP A 36 -7.06 1.74 -20.68
N ALA A 37 -7.40 1.65 -21.98
CA ALA A 37 -8.75 1.94 -22.45
C ALA A 37 -9.82 0.96 -21.93
N ASP A 38 -9.40 -0.25 -21.53
CA ASP A 38 -10.27 -1.29 -20.96
C ASP A 38 -10.39 -1.23 -19.42
N GLY A 39 -9.83 -0.17 -18.81
CA GLY A 39 -9.80 0.04 -17.38
C GLY A 39 -8.62 -0.62 -16.65
N GLY A 40 -7.71 -1.28 -17.38
CA GLY A 40 -6.43 -1.76 -16.85
C GLY A 40 -5.45 -0.65 -16.50
N GLY A 41 -4.32 -1.04 -15.90
CA GLY A 41 -3.23 -0.13 -15.61
C GLY A 41 -2.27 -0.61 -14.54
N TRP A 42 -1.68 0.35 -13.82
CA TRP A 42 -0.58 0.09 -12.89
C TRP A 42 -1.04 0.04 -11.44
N THR A 43 -0.67 -1.03 -10.75
CA THR A 43 -0.84 -1.17 -9.30
C THR A 43 0.49 -0.92 -8.59
N HIS A 44 0.48 -0.06 -7.58
CA HIS A 44 1.59 0.20 -6.68
C HIS A 44 1.21 -0.24 -5.26
N GLU A 45 2.02 -1.11 -4.68
CA GLU A 45 1.68 -1.78 -3.42
C GLU A 45 2.91 -2.18 -2.63
N VAL A 46 2.69 -2.54 -1.37
CA VAL A 46 3.66 -3.32 -0.59
C VAL A 46 3.07 -4.70 -0.33
N THR A 47 3.84 -5.74 -0.58
CA THR A 47 3.44 -7.15 -0.40
C THR A 47 4.36 -7.85 0.59
N GLY A 48 4.02 -9.07 0.99
CA GLY A 48 4.71 -9.81 2.06
C GLY A 48 4.00 -9.69 3.40
N ASP A 49 4.76 -9.83 4.49
CA ASP A 49 4.20 -9.94 5.84
C ASP A 49 5.09 -9.24 6.87
N ILE A 50 4.57 -9.09 8.09
CA ILE A 50 5.25 -8.37 9.19
C ILE A 50 6.02 -9.31 10.13
N VAL A 51 6.20 -10.57 9.77
CA VAL A 51 6.94 -11.61 10.52
C VAL A 51 8.29 -11.88 9.86
N SER A 52 8.33 -11.91 8.53
CA SER A 52 9.52 -12.11 7.71
C SER A 52 10.58 -11.07 8.00
N THR A 53 11.86 -11.46 7.92
CA THR A 53 13.01 -10.56 8.19
C THR A 53 13.07 -9.38 7.22
N SER A 54 12.65 -9.58 5.98
CA SER A 54 12.50 -8.52 4.97
C SER A 54 11.34 -7.57 5.25
N GLY A 55 10.41 -7.95 6.14
CA GLY A 55 9.11 -7.30 6.24
C GLY A 55 8.35 -7.36 4.92
N MET A 56 7.55 -6.32 4.69
CA MET A 56 6.88 -6.10 3.41
C MET A 56 7.82 -5.42 2.42
N VAL A 57 7.56 -5.59 1.12
CA VAL A 57 8.40 -5.07 0.03
C VAL A 57 7.53 -4.34 -0.97
N TYR A 58 7.99 -3.17 -1.42
CA TYR A 58 7.33 -2.41 -2.47
C TYR A 58 7.46 -3.09 -3.84
N GLN A 59 6.38 -3.10 -4.60
CA GLN A 59 6.38 -3.50 -6.00
C GLN A 59 5.36 -2.68 -6.81
N SER A 60 5.56 -2.67 -8.12
CA SER A 60 4.64 -2.12 -9.10
C SER A 60 4.45 -3.08 -10.25
N ASN A 61 3.20 -3.29 -10.67
CA ASN A 61 2.85 -4.23 -11.71
C ASN A 61 1.75 -3.65 -12.61
N HIS A 62 1.85 -3.88 -13.92
CA HIS A 62 0.78 -3.61 -14.88
C HIS A 62 -0.18 -4.79 -14.95
N GLY A 63 -1.48 -4.53 -15.03
CA GLY A 63 -2.50 -5.57 -15.02
C GLY A 63 -3.89 -5.08 -15.43
N SER A 64 -4.85 -5.99 -15.31
CA SER A 64 -6.25 -5.76 -15.67
C SER A 64 -6.96 -4.85 -14.65
N ALA A 65 -8.17 -4.40 -15.03
CA ALA A 65 -9.02 -3.60 -14.16
C ALA A 65 -9.26 -4.29 -12.79
N PRO A 66 -9.15 -3.58 -11.66
CA PRO A 66 -9.26 -4.17 -10.32
C PRO A 66 -10.53 -4.96 -10.03
N ASP A 67 -11.64 -4.55 -10.63
CA ASP A 67 -12.97 -5.17 -10.45
C ASP A 67 -13.10 -6.54 -11.12
N LYS A 68 -12.13 -6.92 -11.96
CA LYS A 68 -12.02 -8.28 -12.51
C LYS A 68 -11.41 -9.28 -11.52
N SER A 69 -10.87 -8.83 -10.38
CA SER A 69 -10.34 -9.71 -9.34
C SER A 69 -11.45 -10.28 -8.45
N GLU A 70 -11.41 -11.57 -8.16
CA GLU A 70 -12.35 -12.22 -7.23
C GLU A 70 -12.28 -11.63 -5.81
N THR A 71 -11.11 -11.11 -5.42
CA THR A 71 -10.91 -10.50 -4.10
C THR A 71 -11.28 -9.02 -4.10
N TYR A 72 -11.72 -8.43 -5.21
CA TYR A 72 -12.11 -7.03 -5.25
C TYR A 72 -13.15 -6.69 -4.18
N HIS A 73 -12.90 -5.61 -3.43
CA HIS A 73 -13.85 -5.06 -2.47
C HIS A 73 -14.41 -3.72 -2.93
N GLN A 74 -13.53 -2.74 -3.18
CA GLN A 74 -13.94 -1.42 -3.66
C GLN A 74 -12.76 -0.65 -4.27
N LYS A 75 -13.08 0.39 -5.05
CA LYS A 75 -12.16 1.44 -5.45
C LYS A 75 -12.72 2.82 -5.11
N LEU A 76 -11.84 3.71 -4.65
CA LEU A 76 -12.14 5.10 -4.33
C LEU A 76 -11.29 6.00 -5.21
N PHE A 77 -11.91 6.91 -5.95
CA PHE A 77 -11.19 7.88 -6.77
C PHE A 77 -10.41 8.86 -5.87
N LEU A 78 -9.13 9.03 -6.17
CA LEU A 78 -8.23 9.92 -5.43
C LEU A 78 -7.92 11.21 -6.19
N GLY A 79 -7.85 11.17 -7.51
CA GLY A 79 -7.45 12.31 -8.32
C GLY A 79 -6.81 11.90 -9.65
N TRP A 80 -5.99 12.79 -10.18
CA TRP A 80 -5.33 12.65 -11.47
C TRP A 80 -3.81 12.73 -11.33
N ILE A 81 -3.10 12.03 -12.22
CA ILE A 81 -1.65 12.16 -12.41
C ILE A 81 -1.35 12.43 -13.88
N ALA A 82 -0.35 13.26 -14.18
CA ALA A 82 0.03 13.48 -15.58
C ALA A 82 0.62 12.20 -16.19
N ALA A 83 0.27 11.93 -17.45
CA ALA A 83 0.73 10.73 -18.16
C ALA A 83 2.26 10.66 -18.25
N THR A 84 2.94 11.80 -18.32
CA THR A 84 4.41 11.88 -18.34
C THR A 84 5.07 11.52 -17.00
N GLU A 85 4.32 11.57 -15.89
CA GLU A 85 4.86 11.41 -14.54
C GLU A 85 4.60 10.01 -13.95
N HIS A 86 3.58 9.29 -14.47
CA HIS A 86 3.07 8.08 -13.81
C HIS A 86 4.02 6.87 -13.78
N LEU A 87 4.88 6.66 -14.78
CA LEU A 87 5.79 5.49 -14.76
C LEU A 87 7.03 5.77 -13.92
N THR A 88 7.70 6.90 -14.18
CA THR A 88 9.03 7.14 -13.60
C THR A 88 8.94 7.90 -12.29
N ALA A 89 8.26 9.06 -12.27
CA ALA A 89 8.25 9.92 -11.09
C ALA A 89 7.46 9.27 -9.94
N LEU A 90 6.30 8.69 -10.24
CA LEU A 90 5.49 7.99 -9.24
C LEU A 90 6.19 6.74 -8.72
N ASP A 91 6.73 5.86 -9.59
CA ASP A 91 7.42 4.65 -9.11
C ASP A 91 8.63 4.99 -8.25
N ASN A 92 9.43 5.98 -8.66
CA ASN A 92 10.58 6.43 -7.87
C ASN A 92 10.17 6.98 -6.51
N LEU A 93 9.11 7.81 -6.46
CA LEU A 93 8.59 8.33 -5.20
C LEU A 93 8.16 7.17 -4.29
N LEU A 94 7.28 6.30 -4.77
CA LEU A 94 6.69 5.24 -3.94
C LEU A 94 7.74 4.20 -3.52
N ARG A 95 8.71 3.89 -4.37
CA ARG A 95 9.85 3.03 -4.06
C ARG A 95 10.77 3.62 -2.99
N SER A 96 10.87 4.96 -2.93
CA SER A 96 11.67 5.64 -1.89
C SER A 96 11.03 5.60 -0.50
N LEU A 97 9.72 5.36 -0.41
CA LEU A 97 9.00 5.30 0.86
C LEU A 97 9.30 3.98 1.59
N PRO A 98 9.65 4.01 2.88
CA PRO A 98 10.02 2.81 3.61
C PRO A 98 8.81 1.87 3.74
N PRO A 99 8.88 0.64 3.19
CA PRO A 99 7.81 -0.34 3.37
C PRO A 99 7.70 -0.76 4.84
N PRO A 100 6.56 -1.31 5.27
CA PRO A 100 6.41 -1.80 6.63
C PRO A 100 7.47 -2.86 6.97
N PRO A 101 8.30 -2.65 8.01
CA PRO A 101 9.32 -3.63 8.38
C PRO A 101 8.70 -4.82 9.11
N ARG A 102 9.56 -5.78 9.46
CA ARG A 102 9.23 -6.79 10.47
C ARG A 102 8.78 -6.12 11.76
N GLN A 103 7.68 -6.61 12.32
CA GLN A 103 7.07 -6.12 13.56
C GLN A 103 6.62 -7.26 14.48
N ARG A 104 6.67 -8.51 14.03
CA ARG A 104 6.37 -9.69 14.85
C ARG A 104 7.48 -10.71 14.72
N TRP A 105 7.68 -11.44 15.81
CA TRP A 105 8.59 -12.56 15.86
C TRP A 105 7.92 -13.72 16.59
N PHE A 106 8.09 -14.94 16.06
CA PHE A 106 7.58 -16.13 16.71
C PHE A 106 8.48 -16.47 17.89
N ASN A 107 7.96 -16.34 19.12
CA ASN A 107 8.71 -16.71 20.30
C ASN A 107 8.50 -18.20 20.63
N PRO A 108 9.53 -19.05 20.47
CA PRO A 108 9.42 -20.48 20.71
C PRO A 108 9.23 -20.83 22.19
N LYS A 109 9.49 -19.90 23.12
CA LYS A 109 9.27 -20.13 24.56
C LYS A 109 7.80 -19.98 24.94
N THR A 110 7.12 -19.00 24.36
CA THR A 110 5.71 -18.69 24.63
C THR A 110 4.77 -19.27 23.58
N MET A 111 5.31 -19.78 22.47
CA MET A 111 4.58 -20.34 21.33
C MET A 111 3.58 -19.37 20.69
N ILE A 112 3.84 -18.07 20.79
CA ILE A 112 3.02 -17.01 20.20
C ILE A 112 3.87 -16.04 19.37
N TYR A 113 3.22 -15.37 18.42
CA TYR A 113 3.82 -14.25 17.69
C TYR A 113 3.76 -12.98 18.53
N GLU A 114 4.91 -12.56 19.03
CA GLU A 114 5.06 -11.36 19.85
C GLU A 114 5.52 -10.19 19.01
N GLN A 115 5.16 -8.98 19.44
CA GLN A 115 5.62 -7.78 18.75
C GLN A 115 7.11 -7.56 18.98
N CYS A 116 7.82 -7.24 17.91
CA CYS A 116 9.26 -7.01 17.91
C CYS A 116 9.61 -5.72 17.17
N ARG A 117 10.83 -5.24 17.39
CA ARG A 117 11.47 -4.19 16.61
C ARG A 117 11.87 -4.74 15.23
N PRO A 118 12.23 -3.87 14.25
CA PRO A 118 12.67 -4.32 12.93
C PRO A 118 13.84 -5.32 12.98
N ASP A 119 14.78 -5.12 13.92
CA ASP A 119 15.91 -6.02 14.16
C ASP A 119 15.52 -7.37 14.80
N GLY A 120 14.25 -7.54 15.20
CA GLY A 120 13.70 -8.77 15.75
C GLY A 120 13.77 -8.85 17.27
N THR A 121 14.35 -7.86 17.94
CA THR A 121 14.35 -7.79 19.40
C THR A 121 12.93 -7.51 19.92
N LEU A 122 12.54 -8.21 20.99
CA LEU A 122 11.22 -8.06 21.60
C LEU A 122 11.15 -6.76 22.41
N TYR A 123 9.95 -6.17 22.44
CA TYR A 123 9.67 -5.07 23.36
C TYR A 123 9.63 -5.57 24.81
N GLY A 124 10.19 -4.78 25.74
CA GLY A 124 10.15 -5.05 27.17
C GLY A 124 8.73 -4.93 27.76
N PRO A 125 8.51 -5.40 29.00
CA PRO A 125 7.18 -5.43 29.63
C PRO A 125 6.58 -4.04 29.87
N ASN A 126 7.42 -3.02 30.06
CA ASN A 126 7.00 -1.62 30.31
C ASN A 126 7.20 -0.71 29.09
N GLU A 127 7.59 -1.26 27.95
CA GLU A 127 7.82 -0.47 26.75
C GLU A 127 6.52 -0.25 25.98
N THR A 128 6.27 0.98 25.57
CA THR A 128 5.18 1.30 24.65
C THR A 128 5.46 0.66 23.30
N ARG A 129 4.51 -0.13 22.82
CA ARG A 129 4.57 -0.78 21.51
C ARG A 129 3.85 0.09 20.47
N PRO A 130 4.46 0.36 19.30
CA PRO A 130 3.76 1.10 18.25
C PRO A 130 2.60 0.29 17.69
N PRO A 131 1.57 0.92 17.10
CA PRO A 131 0.55 0.18 16.35
C PRO A 131 1.19 -0.58 15.18
N TYR A 132 0.58 -1.69 14.79
CA TYR A 132 1.02 -2.41 13.60
C TYR A 132 0.80 -1.57 12.34
N ARG A 133 1.79 -1.64 11.45
CA ARG A 133 1.78 -1.02 10.15
C ARG A 133 1.80 -2.11 9.07
N LYS A 134 0.83 -2.12 8.17
CA LYS A 134 0.79 -3.05 7.02
C LYS A 134 0.60 -2.27 5.71
N CYS A 135 0.21 -2.94 4.64
CA CYS A 135 -0.10 -2.32 3.35
C CYS A 135 -1.09 -1.16 3.47
N THR A 136 -2.16 -1.31 4.25
CA THR A 136 -3.14 -0.24 4.44
C THR A 136 -2.51 1.01 5.06
N GLU A 137 -1.75 0.89 6.14
CA GLU A 137 -1.08 2.06 6.73
C GLU A 137 -0.01 2.63 5.80
N TRP A 138 0.74 1.79 5.06
CA TRP A 138 1.68 2.30 4.06
C TRP A 138 0.98 3.12 2.97
N THR A 139 -0.14 2.62 2.44
CA THR A 139 -0.88 3.31 1.38
C THR A 139 -1.56 4.58 1.88
N GLU A 140 -2.30 4.49 2.98
CA GLU A 140 -3.13 5.60 3.46
C GLU A 140 -2.35 6.67 4.21
N GLN A 141 -1.31 6.29 4.94
CA GLN A 141 -0.57 7.22 5.81
C GLN A 141 0.77 7.65 5.22
N GLN A 142 1.24 7.04 4.13
CA GLN A 142 2.50 7.43 3.48
C GLN A 142 2.36 7.65 1.98
N ALA A 143 1.94 6.64 1.21
CA ALA A 143 1.92 6.74 -0.25
C ALA A 143 1.01 7.87 -0.75
N ILE A 144 -0.27 7.86 -0.35
CA ILE A 144 -1.24 8.87 -0.78
C ILE A 144 -0.82 10.28 -0.30
N PRO A 145 -0.47 10.50 0.99
CA PRO A 145 0.04 11.79 1.44
C PRO A 145 1.27 12.27 0.65
N ALA A 146 2.27 11.41 0.44
CA ALA A 146 3.49 11.78 -0.30
C ALA A 146 3.19 12.21 -1.74
N MET A 147 2.26 11.51 -2.41
CA MET A 147 1.83 11.87 -3.76
C MET A 147 1.15 13.25 -3.82
N LEU A 148 0.35 13.59 -2.79
CA LEU A 148 -0.30 14.91 -2.67
C LEU A 148 0.72 16.00 -2.38
N GLU A 149 1.60 15.77 -1.41
CA GLU A 149 2.61 16.74 -0.95
C GLU A 149 3.59 17.14 -2.06
N CYS A 150 3.99 16.19 -2.91
CA CYS A 150 4.88 16.47 -4.04
C CYS A 150 4.15 16.89 -5.33
N GLY A 151 2.82 17.00 -5.31
CA GLY A 151 2.00 17.45 -6.44
C GLY A 151 1.82 16.44 -7.58
N LEU A 152 2.22 15.17 -7.39
CA LEU A 152 2.01 14.10 -8.37
C LEU A 152 0.52 13.69 -8.43
N LEU A 153 -0.17 13.70 -7.29
CA LEU A 153 -1.61 13.47 -7.23
C LEU A 153 -2.35 14.80 -7.12
N ARG A 154 -3.21 15.09 -8.09
CA ARG A 154 -4.00 16.31 -8.17
C ARG A 154 -5.47 16.00 -7.97
N THR A 155 -6.09 16.57 -6.94
CA THR A 155 -7.49 16.32 -6.58
C THR A 155 -8.48 17.22 -7.32
N GLU A 156 -7.99 18.28 -7.96
CA GLU A 156 -8.80 19.20 -8.75
C GLU A 156 -9.32 18.56 -10.05
N THR A 157 -10.43 19.08 -10.57
CA THR A 157 -11.10 18.56 -11.77
C THR A 157 -10.14 18.49 -12.95
N ASN A 158 -10.05 17.29 -13.56
CA ASN A 158 -9.23 16.93 -14.73
C ASN A 158 -8.75 18.15 -15.53
N PRO A 159 -7.44 18.50 -15.52
CA PRO A 159 -6.95 19.60 -16.33
C PRO A 159 -7.18 19.25 -17.80
N LYS A 160 -8.11 19.99 -18.43
CA LYS A 160 -8.49 19.84 -19.83
C LYS A 160 -7.31 20.01 -20.79
#